data_AF-A0A9D7CU75-F1
#
_entry.id   AF-A0A9D7CU75-F1
#
_cell.length_a   1.000
_cell.length_b   1.000
_cell.length_c   1.000
_cell.angle_alpha   90.00
_cell.angle_beta   90.00
_cell.angle_gamma   90.00
#
_symmetry.space_group_name_H-M   'P 1'
#
loop_
_entity.id
_entity.type
_entity.pdbx_description
1 polymer ?
#
loop_
_entity_poly.entity_id
_entity_poly.type
_entity_poly.pdbx_seq_one_letter_code
_entity_poly.pdbx_strand_id
1 'polypeptide(L)'
;MRGADDDGGGGGDGGGEPVMDVAPEPAQEAPEAPAAPVEPYNAPVDEVPNYTAPEATPDAAQDPGVGAFGANPALDTGAPAAAPAGPEFPPVQAFDDVPPRADAPDAVPTAAPVDPEAALRALPLPDAPLAPPTAADLGTPPAPSTFSELDRFNYQADIAQNYRDLASPPELFQGTRGDCFNVAGINALTARDPDGVLGLAQPTRRDGIWGVTTLNPDGQPNHVYTHDGRISTGGDRSQEPGLAGATTSDPQLQAVYNATSLLYHPGQPGGNPAYAMERLGADARGYNDPTAAITDYQNGGAAVLGTMSDRQLQAMDPATRQAFEGAGLVPGHAYQVASVLRHPDGRDYAVLSNPWGREHPQPVPVSDLNRYFNSGFSGRTR
;
A
#
# COMPACT_ATOMS: atom_id res chain seq x y z
N MET A 1 43.01 60.36 -21.37
CA MET A 1 42.61 61.37 -22.37
C MET A 1 41.11 61.17 -22.59
N ARG A 2 40.25 61.92 -21.88
CA ARG A 2 39.67 63.23 -22.24
C ARG A 2 38.73 63.19 -23.46
N GLY A 3 37.50 63.64 -23.23
CA GLY A 3 36.41 63.92 -24.19
C GLY A 3 35.07 63.53 -23.54
N ALA A 4 34.46 64.34 -22.66
CA ALA A 4 33.70 65.58 -22.91
C ALA A 4 32.47 65.29 -23.80
N ASP A 5 31.26 65.21 -23.23
CA ASP A 5 30.30 66.29 -22.89
C ASP A 5 29.28 66.43 -24.02
N ASP A 6 27.99 66.17 -23.76
CA ASP A 6 26.92 67.02 -24.29
C ASP A 6 25.62 66.88 -23.46
N ASP A 7 24.98 68.03 -23.30
CA ASP A 7 23.90 68.40 -22.40
C ASP A 7 22.50 68.33 -23.05
N GLY A 8 21.46 68.32 -22.20
CA GLY A 8 20.11 68.78 -22.55
C GLY A 8 19.03 67.75 -22.19
N GLY A 9 17.95 68.04 -21.48
CA GLY A 9 17.32 69.31 -21.09
C GLY A 9 15.80 69.15 -21.17
N GLY A 10 15.06 69.63 -20.16
CA GLY A 10 13.59 69.77 -20.15
C GLY A 10 12.85 68.56 -19.54
N GLY A 11 12.02 68.66 -18.50
CA GLY A 11 11.13 69.75 -18.11
C GLY A 11 9.73 69.48 -18.68
N GLY A 12 8.79 69.02 -17.85
CA GLY A 12 7.42 68.76 -18.29
C GLY A 12 6.56 68.09 -17.22
N ASP A 13 6.07 68.88 -16.27
CA ASP A 13 4.91 68.54 -15.45
C ASP A 13 3.68 68.32 -16.33
N GLY A 14 2.98 67.22 -16.12
CA GLY A 14 1.73 66.89 -16.80
C GLY A 14 0.96 65.86 -16.00
N GLY A 15 0.12 66.33 -15.08
CA GLY A 15 -0.89 65.51 -14.42
C GLY A 15 -1.87 64.96 -15.46
N GLY A 16 -1.96 63.63 -15.52
CA GLY A 16 -3.01 62.89 -16.20
C GLY A 16 -3.75 62.05 -15.17
N GLU A 17 -5.06 62.26 -15.06
CA GLU A 17 -5.97 61.46 -14.25
C GLU A 17 -5.93 59.99 -14.73
N PRO A 18 -6.05 58.99 -13.82
CA PRO A 18 -6.17 57.60 -14.25
C PRO A 18 -7.54 57.39 -14.91
N VAL A 19 -7.51 57.17 -16.22
CA VAL A 19 -8.64 56.68 -16.99
C VAL A 19 -8.95 55.27 -16.50
N MET A 20 -10.13 55.05 -15.95
CA MET A 20 -10.62 53.72 -15.59
C MET A 20 -10.80 52.91 -16.88
N ASP A 21 -10.01 51.85 -17.04
CA ASP A 21 -10.20 50.85 -18.08
C ASP A 21 -11.58 50.19 -17.90
N VAL A 22 -12.52 50.60 -18.74
CA VAL A 22 -13.80 49.91 -18.93
C VAL A 22 -13.50 48.66 -19.74
N ALA A 23 -13.63 47.50 -19.09
CA ALA A 23 -13.55 46.20 -19.76
C ALA A 23 -14.55 46.15 -20.93
N PRO A 24 -14.16 45.64 -22.12
CA PRO A 24 -15.09 45.49 -23.23
C PRO A 24 -16.16 44.45 -22.88
N GLU A 25 -17.43 44.82 -23.12
CA GLU A 25 -18.57 43.89 -23.07
C GLU A 25 -18.30 42.66 -23.96
N PRO A 26 -18.60 41.44 -23.49
CA PRO A 26 -18.51 40.26 -24.32
C PRO A 26 -19.53 40.34 -25.46
N ALA A 27 -19.06 40.12 -26.68
CA ALA A 27 -19.89 40.03 -27.88
C ALA A 27 -20.97 38.97 -27.67
N GLN A 28 -22.23 39.36 -27.92
CA GLN A 28 -23.37 38.45 -27.93
C GLN A 28 -23.16 37.41 -29.03
N GLU A 29 -23.05 36.14 -28.63
CA GLU A 29 -23.06 35.00 -29.54
C GLU A 29 -24.37 34.97 -30.34
N ALA A 30 -24.22 34.83 -31.66
CA ALA A 30 -25.34 34.64 -32.56
C ALA A 30 -26.04 33.29 -32.26
N PRO A 31 -27.37 33.20 -32.38
CA PRO A 31 -28.10 31.96 -32.10
C PRO A 31 -27.69 30.86 -33.09
N GLU A 32 -27.31 29.70 -32.54
CA GLU A 32 -27.03 28.48 -33.30
C GLU A 32 -28.23 28.08 -34.18
N ALA A 33 -27.95 27.79 -35.44
CA ALA A 33 -28.92 27.21 -36.35
C ALA A 33 -29.30 25.79 -35.90
N PRO A 34 -30.56 25.36 -36.06
CA PRO A 34 -30.99 24.03 -35.64
C PRO A 34 -30.25 22.94 -36.44
N ALA A 35 -29.69 21.97 -35.71
CA ALA A 35 -29.01 20.81 -36.26
C ALA A 35 -29.95 20.01 -37.20
N ALA A 36 -29.43 19.65 -38.37
CA ALA A 36 -30.10 18.77 -39.31
C ALA A 36 -30.28 17.35 -38.70
N PRO A 37 -31.38 16.64 -39.02
CA PRO A 37 -31.60 15.28 -38.52
C PRO A 37 -30.53 14.33 -39.07
N VAL A 38 -29.90 13.59 -38.17
CA VAL A 38 -28.93 12.54 -38.47
C VAL A 38 -29.68 11.33 -39.02
N GLU A 39 -29.49 11.00 -40.30
CA GLU A 39 -29.93 9.72 -40.84
C GLU A 39 -29.02 8.57 -40.35
N PRO A 40 -29.56 7.39 -40.01
CA PRO A 40 -28.75 6.26 -39.57
C PRO A 40 -27.92 5.69 -40.73
N TYR A 41 -26.59 5.75 -40.56
CA TYR A 41 -25.63 5.14 -41.44
C TYR A 41 -25.64 3.62 -41.27
N ASN A 42 -26.21 2.90 -42.23
CA ASN A 42 -26.05 1.44 -42.36
C ASN A 42 -24.74 1.15 -43.10
N ALA A 43 -23.70 0.77 -42.36
CA ALA A 43 -22.48 0.21 -42.95
C ALA A 43 -22.71 -1.29 -43.30
N PRO A 44 -22.17 -1.79 -44.42
CA PRO A 44 -22.24 -3.20 -44.77
C PRO A 44 -21.39 -4.04 -43.82
N VAL A 45 -21.92 -5.21 -43.45
CA VAL A 45 -21.25 -6.22 -42.62
C VAL A 45 -20.20 -6.91 -43.49
N ASP A 46 -18.92 -6.58 -43.31
CA ASP A 46 -17.82 -7.36 -43.88
C ASP A 46 -17.57 -8.61 -43.03
N GLU A 47 -17.45 -9.74 -43.72
CA GLU A 47 -17.24 -11.08 -43.18
C GLU A 47 -15.95 -11.17 -42.35
N VAL A 48 -16.07 -11.66 -41.12
CA VAL A 48 -14.94 -11.96 -40.24
C VAL A 48 -14.27 -13.27 -40.73
N PRO A 49 -12.95 -13.30 -41.00
CA PRO A 49 -12.28 -14.55 -41.34
C PRO A 49 -12.24 -15.50 -40.14
N ASN A 50 -12.71 -16.72 -40.40
CA ASN A 50 -12.78 -17.84 -39.50
C ASN A 50 -11.37 -18.34 -39.14
N TYR A 51 -10.86 -17.99 -37.95
CA TYR A 51 -9.61 -18.55 -37.43
C TYR A 51 -9.86 -19.96 -36.92
N THR A 52 -9.48 -20.94 -37.73
CA THR A 52 -9.36 -22.35 -37.31
C THR A 52 -8.06 -22.50 -36.53
N ALA A 53 -8.13 -22.93 -35.27
CA ALA A 53 -6.96 -23.23 -34.45
C ALA A 53 -6.12 -24.35 -35.09
N PRO A 54 -4.77 -24.26 -35.10
CA PRO A 54 -3.95 -25.38 -35.55
C PRO A 54 -4.04 -26.53 -34.54
N GLU A 55 -4.24 -27.72 -35.08
CA GLU A 55 -4.29 -28.99 -34.35
C GLU A 55 -3.01 -29.19 -33.51
N ALA A 56 -3.20 -29.48 -32.22
CA ALA A 56 -2.13 -29.86 -31.32
C ALA A 56 -1.65 -31.28 -31.67
N THR A 57 -0.38 -31.40 -32.04
CA THR A 57 0.31 -32.70 -32.14
C THR A 57 0.58 -33.26 -30.74
N PRO A 58 0.35 -34.56 -30.49
CA PRO A 58 0.64 -35.19 -29.21
C PRO A 58 2.06 -35.77 -29.23
N ASP A 59 3.06 -35.06 -28.69
CA ASP A 59 4.25 -35.70 -28.13
C ASP A 59 5.13 -34.70 -27.37
N ALA A 60 5.02 -34.71 -26.04
CA ALA A 60 6.07 -34.29 -25.08
C ALA A 60 5.57 -34.62 -23.66
N ALA A 61 5.62 -35.90 -23.31
CA ALA A 61 5.56 -36.31 -21.92
C ALA A 61 6.94 -36.12 -21.26
N GLN A 62 6.91 -35.74 -19.97
CA GLN A 62 7.97 -35.80 -18.95
C GLN A 62 8.85 -34.56 -18.76
N ASP A 63 8.38 -33.64 -17.90
CA ASP A 63 9.24 -32.92 -16.94
C ASP A 63 8.44 -32.59 -15.66
N PRO A 64 8.75 -33.16 -14.48
CA PRO A 64 8.08 -32.83 -13.22
C PRO A 64 8.90 -31.81 -12.41
N GLY A 65 8.60 -30.53 -12.54
CA GLY A 65 9.39 -29.52 -11.82
C GLY A 65 8.92 -28.07 -11.82
N VAL A 66 7.61 -27.78 -11.77
CA VAL A 66 7.14 -26.39 -11.59
C VAL A 66 6.08 -26.34 -10.49
N GLY A 67 6.49 -25.90 -9.30
CA GLY A 67 5.63 -25.72 -8.14
C GLY A 67 4.86 -24.40 -8.23
N ALA A 68 3.54 -24.53 -8.32
CA ALA A 68 2.57 -23.46 -8.38
C ALA A 68 2.49 -22.64 -7.06
N PHE A 69 2.42 -21.32 -7.17
CA PHE A 69 1.42 -20.56 -6.40
C PHE A 69 0.11 -20.77 -7.16
N GLY A 70 -0.78 -21.60 -6.59
CA GLY A 70 -1.92 -22.20 -7.29
C GLY A 70 -2.85 -21.20 -7.97
N ALA A 71 -2.86 -21.23 -9.30
CA ALA A 71 -4.08 -20.99 -10.06
C ALA A 71 -5.03 -22.17 -9.79
N ASN A 72 -6.24 -21.88 -9.31
CA ASN A 72 -7.25 -22.86 -8.94
C ASN A 72 -8.12 -23.19 -10.17
N PRO A 73 -8.20 -24.44 -10.68
CA PRO A 73 -9.21 -24.80 -11.66
C PRO A 73 -10.43 -25.45 -10.98
N ALA A 74 -11.60 -24.90 -11.27
CA ALA A 74 -12.95 -25.49 -11.25
C ALA A 74 -13.37 -26.46 -10.12
N LEU A 75 -14.43 -26.06 -9.41
CA LEU A 75 -15.26 -26.88 -8.52
C LEU A 75 -15.84 -28.10 -9.24
N ASP A 76 -15.35 -29.30 -8.89
CA ASP A 76 -16.04 -30.58 -9.09
C ASP A 76 -16.66 -31.02 -7.75
N THR A 77 -17.98 -31.08 -7.68
CA THR A 77 -18.75 -31.46 -6.49
C THR A 77 -18.92 -32.98 -6.44
N GLY A 78 -17.94 -33.68 -5.85
CA GLY A 78 -18.03 -35.09 -5.46
C GLY A 78 -18.19 -35.26 -3.93
N ALA A 79 -19.13 -36.12 -3.52
CA ALA A 79 -19.60 -36.37 -2.15
C ALA A 79 -18.49 -36.71 -1.10
N PRO A 80 -18.74 -36.46 0.20
CA PRO A 80 -17.71 -36.56 1.24
C PRO A 80 -17.39 -38.01 1.62
N ALA A 81 -16.09 -38.35 1.59
CA ALA A 81 -15.56 -39.55 2.22
C ALA A 81 -15.39 -39.33 3.74
N ALA A 82 -15.77 -40.34 4.52
CA ALA A 82 -15.71 -40.33 5.97
C ALA A 82 -14.27 -40.18 6.51
N ALA A 83 -14.09 -39.29 7.49
CA ALA A 83 -12.83 -39.05 8.16
C ALA A 83 -12.43 -40.23 9.08
N PRO A 84 -11.15 -40.65 9.12
CA PRO A 84 -10.68 -41.60 10.11
C PRO A 84 -10.57 -40.96 11.50
N ALA A 85 -10.91 -41.73 12.53
CA ALA A 85 -10.82 -41.34 13.93
C ALA A 85 -9.37 -41.02 14.33
N GLY A 86 -9.15 -39.82 14.87
CA GLY A 86 -7.87 -39.40 15.45
C GLY A 86 -7.64 -40.02 16.84
N PRO A 87 -6.38 -40.02 17.34
CA PRO A 87 -6.03 -40.63 18.61
C PRO A 87 -6.61 -39.86 19.80
N GLU A 88 -7.15 -40.61 20.77
CA GLU A 88 -7.62 -40.10 22.05
C GLU A 88 -6.45 -39.59 22.90
N PHE A 89 -6.52 -38.32 23.32
CA PHE A 89 -5.59 -37.75 24.30
C PHE A 89 -6.11 -38.00 25.72
N PRO A 90 -5.24 -38.27 26.71
CA PRO A 90 -5.66 -38.42 28.11
C PRO A 90 -6.14 -37.08 28.70
N PRO A 91 -7.07 -37.11 29.67
CA PRO A 91 -7.58 -35.89 30.31
C PRO A 91 -6.49 -35.17 31.10
N VAL A 92 -6.44 -33.84 30.93
CA VAL A 92 -5.56 -32.93 31.67
C VAL A 92 -6.02 -32.86 33.14
N GLN A 93 -5.11 -33.12 34.07
CA GLN A 93 -5.33 -32.94 35.50
C GLN A 93 -5.44 -31.44 35.83
N ALA A 94 -6.48 -31.08 36.60
CA ALA A 94 -6.66 -29.73 37.12
C ALA A 94 -5.54 -29.39 38.13
N PHE A 95 -4.90 -28.24 37.94
CA PHE A 95 -3.97 -27.65 38.90
C PHE A 95 -4.74 -26.82 39.93
N ASP A 96 -5.49 -27.50 40.80
CA ASP A 96 -5.95 -26.93 42.07
C ASP A 96 -5.00 -27.45 43.15
N ASP A 97 -3.97 -26.66 43.49
CA ASP A 97 -3.26 -26.66 44.79
C ASP A 97 -1.87 -25.99 44.64
N VAL A 98 -1.86 -24.65 44.60
CA VAL A 98 -0.67 -23.86 44.93
C VAL A 98 -1.00 -23.06 46.19
N PRO A 99 -0.41 -23.37 47.36
CA PRO A 99 -0.66 -22.59 48.56
C PRO A 99 -0.08 -21.18 48.40
N PRO A 100 -0.76 -20.15 48.94
CA PRO A 100 -0.28 -18.77 48.83
C PRO A 100 1.03 -18.58 49.59
N ARG A 101 1.98 -17.86 48.97
CA ARG A 101 3.23 -17.42 49.59
C ARG A 101 2.93 -16.47 50.75
N ALA A 102 3.39 -16.81 51.95
CA ALA A 102 3.12 -16.10 53.19
C ALA A 102 4.03 -14.89 53.47
N ASP A 103 4.99 -14.55 52.59
CA ASP A 103 5.96 -13.48 52.84
C ASP A 103 6.02 -12.52 51.65
N ALA A 104 5.12 -11.54 51.63
CA ALA A 104 5.25 -10.35 50.78
C ALA A 104 5.67 -9.16 51.66
N PRO A 105 6.77 -8.45 51.33
CA PRO A 105 7.23 -7.31 52.11
C PRO A 105 6.24 -6.15 52.07
N ASP A 106 6.24 -5.36 53.15
CA ASP A 106 5.34 -4.25 53.43
C ASP A 106 5.03 -3.36 52.22
N ALA A 107 3.74 -3.04 52.09
CA ALA A 107 3.16 -2.24 51.02
C ALA A 107 3.90 -0.91 50.83
N VAL A 108 4.52 -0.73 49.66
CA VAL A 108 4.93 0.58 49.16
C VAL A 108 3.66 1.43 49.05
N PRO A 109 3.64 2.68 49.57
CA PRO A 109 2.48 3.55 49.42
C PRO A 109 2.19 3.75 47.93
N THR A 110 1.09 3.16 47.47
CA THR A 110 0.57 3.37 46.12
C THR A 110 0.14 4.82 46.01
N ALA A 111 0.89 5.60 45.24
CA ALA A 111 0.42 6.90 44.79
C ALA A 111 -0.97 6.71 44.15
N ALA A 112 -1.91 7.61 44.48
CA ALA A 112 -3.25 7.56 43.90
C ALA A 112 -3.14 7.48 42.37
N PRO A 113 -3.94 6.63 41.70
CA PRO A 113 -3.91 6.51 40.26
C PRO A 113 -4.14 7.89 39.64
N VAL A 114 -3.12 8.38 38.93
CA VAL A 114 -3.23 9.64 38.18
C VAL A 114 -4.16 9.35 37.02
N ASP A 115 -5.30 10.04 36.97
CA ASP A 115 -6.20 10.01 35.82
C ASP A 115 -5.46 10.58 34.60
N PRO A 116 -5.09 9.75 33.61
CA PRO A 116 -4.30 10.20 32.47
C PRO A 116 -5.07 11.22 31.62
N GLU A 117 -6.40 11.20 31.65
CA GLU A 117 -7.24 12.16 30.92
C GLU A 117 -7.22 13.53 31.60
N ALA A 118 -7.27 13.57 32.93
CA ALA A 118 -7.12 14.80 33.69
C ALA A 118 -5.72 15.40 33.55
N ALA A 119 -4.68 14.56 33.49
CA ALA A 119 -3.30 15.00 33.27
C ALA A 119 -3.10 15.61 31.87
N LEU A 120 -3.74 15.05 30.83
CA LEU A 120 -3.70 15.60 29.47
C LEU A 120 -4.47 16.92 29.34
N ARG A 121 -5.61 17.07 30.02
CA ARG A 121 -6.38 18.34 30.04
C ARG A 121 -5.68 19.46 30.81
N ALA A 122 -4.78 19.12 31.74
CA ALA A 122 -4.01 20.09 32.52
C ALA A 122 -2.80 20.64 31.75
N LEU A 123 -2.44 20.06 30.62
CA LEU A 123 -1.43 20.63 29.74
C LEU A 123 -2.00 21.89 29.10
N PRO A 124 -1.29 23.04 29.17
CA PRO A 124 -1.71 24.23 28.47
C PRO A 124 -1.72 23.93 26.97
N LEU A 125 -2.92 23.88 26.38
CA LEU A 125 -3.07 23.86 24.93
C LEU A 125 -2.54 25.21 24.43
N PRO A 126 -1.65 25.23 23.42
CA PRO A 126 -1.23 26.49 22.83
C PRO A 126 -2.46 27.24 22.30
N ASP A 127 -2.53 28.55 22.57
CA ASP A 127 -3.68 29.41 22.23
C ASP A 127 -3.96 29.53 20.70
N ALA A 128 -3.12 28.92 19.87
CA ALA A 128 -3.32 28.79 18.45
C ALA A 128 -2.95 27.36 18.00
N PRO A 129 -3.71 26.77 17.04
CA PRO A 129 -3.23 25.57 16.34
C PRO A 129 -1.85 25.89 15.77
N LEU A 130 -0.87 25.03 16.05
CA LEU A 130 0.43 25.11 15.39
C LEU A 130 0.15 25.09 13.89
N ALA A 131 0.67 26.10 13.19
CA ALA A 131 0.59 26.11 11.74
C ALA A 131 1.19 24.78 11.22
N PRO A 132 0.57 24.14 10.21
CA PRO A 132 1.15 22.93 9.63
C PRO A 132 2.59 23.24 9.21
N PRO A 133 3.53 22.29 9.41
CA PRO A 133 4.92 22.50 9.04
C PRO A 133 4.99 22.91 7.57
N THR A 134 5.62 24.04 7.34
CA THR A 134 5.92 24.54 6.00
C THR A 134 7.15 23.82 5.46
N ALA A 135 7.39 23.91 4.15
CA ALA A 135 8.64 23.42 3.56
C ALA A 135 9.91 24.04 4.20
N ALA A 136 9.79 25.16 4.91
CA ALA A 136 10.88 25.76 5.68
C ALA A 136 11.12 25.08 7.05
N ASP A 137 10.10 24.42 7.62
CA ASP A 137 10.16 23.73 8.92
C ASP A 137 10.80 22.34 8.83
N LEU A 138 10.87 21.78 7.61
CA LEU A 138 11.65 20.57 7.31
C LEU A 138 13.18 20.80 7.33
N GLY A 139 13.59 22.00 7.74
CA GLY A 139 14.96 22.46 7.64
C GLY A 139 15.30 22.77 6.19
N THR A 140 15.97 23.90 5.96
CA THR A 140 16.82 23.98 4.78
C THR A 140 17.81 22.82 4.94
N PRO A 141 17.87 21.83 4.02
CA PRO A 141 18.90 20.81 4.11
C PRO A 141 20.24 21.55 4.28
N PRO A 142 21.13 21.09 5.19
CA PRO A 142 22.43 21.72 5.38
C PRO A 142 23.04 21.98 4.00
N ALA A 143 23.55 23.20 3.80
CA ALA A 143 23.88 23.75 2.49
C ALA A 143 24.42 22.66 1.54
N PRO A 144 23.91 22.55 0.30
CA PRO A 144 24.08 21.38 -0.59
C PRO A 144 25.52 20.96 -0.91
N SER A 145 26.52 21.68 -0.40
CA SER A 145 27.95 21.45 -0.57
C SER A 145 28.57 20.40 0.37
N THR A 146 27.87 19.82 1.35
CA THR A 146 28.48 18.81 2.26
C THR A 146 27.88 17.40 2.20
N PHE A 147 26.72 17.21 1.56
CA PHE A 147 26.16 15.87 1.37
C PHE A 147 26.73 15.24 0.11
N SER A 148 27.35 14.06 0.23
CA SER A 148 27.67 13.28 -0.96
C SER A 148 26.37 12.87 -1.66
N GLU A 149 26.44 12.57 -2.96
CA GLU A 149 25.26 12.07 -3.68
C GLU A 149 24.74 10.76 -3.08
N LEU A 150 25.63 9.96 -2.50
CA LEU A 150 25.27 8.73 -1.79
C LEU A 150 24.49 9.02 -0.50
N ASP A 151 24.91 10.01 0.28
CA ASP A 151 24.19 10.43 1.48
C ASP A 151 22.79 10.93 1.13
N ARG A 152 22.66 11.66 0.01
CA ARG A 152 21.36 12.11 -0.49
C ARG A 152 20.46 10.95 -0.89
N PHE A 153 21.00 9.97 -1.61
CA PHE A 153 20.26 8.76 -1.98
C PHE A 153 19.77 8.00 -0.74
N ASN A 154 20.66 7.77 0.24
CA ASN A 154 20.33 7.06 1.47
C ASN A 154 19.27 7.82 2.28
N TYR A 155 19.38 9.14 2.36
CA TYR A 155 18.38 9.99 3.02
C TYR A 155 17.01 9.93 2.33
N GLN A 156 16.97 9.95 1.00
CA GLN A 156 15.72 9.81 0.24
C GLN A 156 15.10 8.42 0.40
N ALA A 157 15.92 7.37 0.42
CA ALA A 157 15.46 6.01 0.67
C ALA A 157 14.89 5.89 2.09
N ASP A 158 15.58 6.45 3.10
CA ASP A 158 15.11 6.50 4.48
C ASP A 158 13.78 7.24 4.62
N ILE A 159 13.62 8.40 3.97
CA ILE A 159 12.33 9.11 3.95
C ILE A 159 11.23 8.23 3.36
N ALA A 160 11.49 7.61 2.21
CA ALA A 160 10.48 6.79 1.54
C ALA A 160 10.07 5.55 2.35
N GLN A 161 10.95 5.04 3.22
CA GLN A 161 10.69 3.85 4.05
C GLN A 161 10.11 4.18 5.42
N ASN A 162 10.60 5.24 6.06
CA ASN A 162 10.38 5.49 7.48
C ASN A 162 9.59 6.78 7.77
N TYR A 163 9.57 7.75 6.85
CA TYR A 163 9.03 9.06 7.15
C TYR A 163 7.51 9.10 7.04
N ARG A 164 6.88 9.41 8.17
CA ARG A 164 5.43 9.59 8.32
C ARG A 164 5.17 10.91 9.00
N ASP A 165 4.88 11.93 8.22
CA ASP A 165 4.31 13.15 8.77
C ASP A 165 2.78 13.07 8.76
N LEU A 166 2.11 14.14 9.22
CA LEU A 166 0.65 14.23 9.21
C LEU A 166 0.06 14.33 7.79
N ALA A 167 0.88 14.57 6.77
CA ALA A 167 0.48 14.61 5.37
C ALA A 167 0.69 13.25 4.66
N SER A 168 1.53 12.37 5.20
CA SER A 168 1.68 11.00 4.73
C SER A 168 0.34 10.25 4.85
N PRO A 169 -0.06 9.50 3.81
CA PRO A 169 -1.22 8.61 3.90
C PRO A 169 -1.11 7.66 5.10
N PRO A 170 -2.24 7.31 5.75
CA PRO A 170 -2.23 6.30 6.79
C PRO A 170 -1.75 4.96 6.22
N GLU A 171 -1.02 4.21 7.04
CA GLU A 171 -0.44 2.93 6.62
C GLU A 171 -0.82 1.82 7.60
N LEU A 172 -0.98 0.60 7.08
CA LEU A 172 -1.17 -0.62 7.85
C LEU A 172 0.17 -1.27 8.17
N PHE A 173 0.24 -1.86 9.36
CA PHE A 173 1.35 -2.71 9.76
C PHE A 173 0.85 -4.12 9.99
N GLN A 174 1.40 -5.09 9.27
CA GLN A 174 1.10 -6.49 9.44
C GLN A 174 1.48 -6.91 10.87
N GLY A 175 0.48 -7.40 11.60
CA GLY A 175 0.67 -8.08 12.87
C GLY A 175 1.18 -9.51 12.67
N THR A 176 0.63 -10.46 13.41
CA THR A 176 1.11 -11.85 13.41
C THR A 176 0.33 -12.78 12.47
N ARG A 177 -0.61 -12.25 11.68
CA ARG A 177 -1.54 -13.04 10.85
C ARG A 177 -0.93 -13.65 9.58
N GLY A 178 0.25 -13.22 9.15
CA GLY A 178 0.92 -13.82 7.96
C GLY A 178 0.29 -13.43 6.61
N ASP A 179 -0.43 -12.31 6.56
CA ASP A 179 -1.11 -11.74 5.39
C ASP A 179 -0.38 -10.52 4.77
N CYS A 180 0.94 -10.62 4.60
CA CYS A 180 1.78 -9.55 4.08
C CYS A 180 1.32 -9.07 2.70
N PHE A 181 0.81 -9.98 1.87
CA PHE A 181 0.25 -9.65 0.55
C PHE A 181 -0.91 -8.66 0.63
N ASN A 182 -1.79 -8.80 1.63
CA ASN A 182 -2.96 -7.97 1.79
C ASN A 182 -2.54 -6.58 2.29
N VAL A 183 -1.70 -6.55 3.33
CA VAL A 183 -1.18 -5.30 3.90
C VAL A 183 -0.38 -4.50 2.86
N ALA A 184 0.57 -5.14 2.17
CA ALA A 184 1.37 -4.47 1.15
C ALA A 184 0.51 -3.99 -0.04
N GLY A 185 -0.49 -4.78 -0.46
CA GLY A 185 -1.42 -4.40 -1.53
C GLY A 185 -2.26 -3.18 -1.18
N ILE A 186 -2.83 -3.15 0.03
CA ILE A 186 -3.62 -2.02 0.52
C ILE A 186 -2.74 -0.78 0.67
N ASN A 187 -1.59 -0.88 1.34
CA ASN A 187 -0.70 0.27 1.53
C ASN A 187 -0.21 0.84 0.19
N ALA A 188 0.08 -0.02 -0.79
CA ALA A 188 0.49 0.43 -2.12
C ALA A 188 -0.61 1.23 -2.82
N LEU A 189 -1.88 0.85 -2.70
CA LEU A 189 -3.01 1.62 -3.23
C LEU A 189 -3.26 2.90 -2.43
N THR A 190 -3.27 2.84 -1.10
CA THR A 190 -3.47 4.00 -0.22
C THR A 190 -2.39 5.07 -0.44
N ALA A 191 -1.15 4.66 -0.74
CA ALA A 191 -0.08 5.58 -1.08
C ALA A 191 -0.29 6.33 -2.42
N ARG A 192 -1.15 5.82 -3.31
CA ARG A 192 -1.49 6.44 -4.59
C ARG A 192 -2.82 7.20 -4.57
N ASP A 193 -3.78 6.69 -3.83
CA ASP A 193 -5.15 7.18 -3.78
C ASP A 193 -5.73 6.98 -2.37
N PRO A 194 -5.29 7.78 -1.38
CA PRO A 194 -5.73 7.62 0.00
C PRO A 194 -7.23 7.85 0.13
N ASP A 195 -7.75 8.89 -0.51
CA ASP A 195 -9.17 9.24 -0.45
C ASP A 195 -10.05 8.16 -1.08
N GLY A 196 -9.63 7.61 -2.23
CA GLY A 196 -10.35 6.51 -2.89
C GLY A 196 -10.41 5.26 -2.02
N VAL A 197 -9.29 4.86 -1.40
CA VAL A 197 -9.25 3.68 -0.52
C VAL A 197 -10.02 3.91 0.78
N LEU A 198 -9.80 5.04 1.47
CA LEU A 198 -10.48 5.35 2.74
C LEU A 198 -11.99 5.55 2.52
N GLY A 199 -12.39 6.10 1.37
CA GLY A 199 -13.78 6.30 0.98
C GLY A 199 -14.58 5.00 0.85
N LEU A 200 -13.93 3.86 0.69
CA LEU A 200 -14.58 2.54 0.67
C LEU A 200 -15.21 2.18 2.02
N ALA A 201 -14.70 2.71 3.13
CA ALA A 201 -15.20 2.48 4.48
C ALA A 201 -16.07 3.63 4.95
N GLN A 202 -17.35 3.33 5.22
CA GLN A 202 -18.33 4.29 5.69
C GLN A 202 -18.81 3.91 7.10
N PRO A 203 -18.91 4.88 8.03
CA PRO A 203 -19.40 4.59 9.36
C PRO A 203 -20.88 4.17 9.29
N THR A 204 -21.26 3.17 10.08
CA THR A 204 -22.66 2.77 10.21
C THR A 204 -23.34 3.48 11.38
N ARG A 205 -24.63 3.20 11.61
CA ARG A 205 -25.36 3.69 12.80
C ARG A 205 -24.90 3.03 14.11
N ARG A 206 -24.11 1.95 14.05
CA ARG A 206 -23.58 1.28 15.22
C ARG A 206 -22.12 1.69 15.40
N ASP A 207 -21.81 2.22 16.57
CA ASP A 207 -20.45 2.62 16.92
C ASP A 207 -19.47 1.45 16.75
N GLY A 208 -18.31 1.75 16.18
CA GLY A 208 -17.26 0.77 15.88
C GLY A 208 -17.56 -0.16 14.70
N ILE A 209 -18.73 -0.07 14.06
CA ILE A 209 -19.08 -0.88 12.89
C ILE A 209 -19.04 -0.02 11.63
N TRP A 210 -18.31 -0.53 10.63
CA TRP A 210 -18.09 0.08 9.33
C TRP A 210 -18.74 -0.76 8.24
N GLY A 211 -19.35 -0.09 7.26
CA GLY A 211 -19.75 -0.69 6.00
C GLY A 211 -18.65 -0.43 4.99
N VAL A 212 -18.05 -1.50 4.47
CA VAL A 212 -16.97 -1.43 3.49
C VAL A 212 -17.46 -1.95 2.14
N THR A 213 -17.28 -1.15 1.10
CA THR A 213 -17.53 -1.58 -0.28
C THR A 213 -16.27 -2.22 -0.84
N THR A 214 -16.38 -3.47 -1.26
CA THR A 214 -15.32 -4.24 -1.93
C THR A 214 -15.85 -4.74 -3.27
N LEU A 215 -15.02 -5.38 -4.09
CA LEU A 215 -15.48 -6.10 -5.28
C LEU A 215 -15.46 -7.62 -5.06
N ASN A 216 -16.35 -8.34 -5.72
CA ASN A 216 -16.28 -9.79 -5.90
C ASN A 216 -15.31 -10.15 -7.04
N PRO A 217 -14.90 -11.43 -7.17
CA PRO A 217 -14.03 -11.85 -8.29
C PRO A 217 -14.63 -11.60 -9.68
N ASP A 218 -15.94 -11.45 -9.78
CA ASP A 218 -16.66 -11.06 -11.01
C ASP A 218 -16.74 -9.54 -11.22
N GLY A 219 -16.09 -8.75 -10.35
CA GLY A 219 -16.09 -7.29 -10.38
C GLY A 219 -17.36 -6.64 -9.83
N GLN A 220 -18.33 -7.40 -9.32
CA GLN A 220 -19.54 -6.82 -8.75
C GLN A 220 -19.28 -6.25 -7.35
N PRO A 221 -19.89 -5.11 -6.98
CA PRO A 221 -19.79 -4.57 -5.62
C PRO A 221 -20.29 -5.58 -4.57
N ASN A 222 -19.55 -5.68 -3.48
CA ASN A 222 -19.85 -6.49 -2.32
C ASN A 222 -19.71 -5.64 -1.06
N HIS A 223 -20.76 -5.58 -0.25
CA HIS A 223 -20.77 -4.82 1.00
C HIS A 223 -20.47 -5.72 2.18
N VAL A 224 -19.37 -5.43 2.88
CA VAL A 224 -18.93 -6.17 4.06
C VAL A 224 -19.06 -5.27 5.29
N TYR A 225 -19.62 -5.80 6.37
CA TYR A 225 -19.67 -5.10 7.65
C TYR A 225 -18.54 -5.60 8.56
N THR A 226 -17.73 -4.67 9.06
CA THR A 226 -16.59 -4.99 9.92
C THR A 226 -16.57 -4.13 11.16
N HIS A 227 -15.96 -4.64 12.23
CA HIS A 227 -15.59 -3.80 13.36
C HIS A 227 -14.30 -3.03 13.05
N ASP A 228 -14.11 -1.83 13.58
CA ASP A 228 -12.81 -1.14 13.65
C ASP A 228 -11.83 -1.77 14.64
N GLY A 229 -12.32 -2.70 15.47
CA GLY A 229 -11.50 -3.47 16.38
C GLY A 229 -10.54 -4.35 15.58
N ARG A 230 -9.37 -4.60 16.16
CA ARG A 230 -8.45 -5.62 15.62
C ARG A 230 -9.24 -6.90 15.38
N ILE A 231 -9.11 -7.50 14.19
CA ILE A 231 -9.62 -8.87 13.98
C ILE A 231 -8.86 -9.76 14.98
N SER A 232 -9.53 -10.07 16.08
CA SER A 232 -9.24 -11.25 16.87
C SER A 232 -9.82 -12.41 16.07
N THR A 233 -8.95 -13.21 15.45
CA THR A 233 -9.40 -14.42 14.74
C THR A 233 -10.08 -15.33 15.75
N GLY A 234 -11.41 -15.40 15.67
CA GLY A 234 -12.31 -16.01 16.65
C GLY A 234 -11.81 -17.34 17.23
N GLY A 235 -11.42 -17.25 18.50
CA GLY A 235 -11.23 -18.30 19.47
C GLY A 235 -11.12 -17.56 20.79
N ASP A 236 -11.94 -17.91 21.77
CA ASP A 236 -12.04 -17.23 23.07
C ASP A 236 -10.73 -17.34 23.87
N ARG A 237 -9.76 -16.52 23.48
CA ARG A 237 -8.47 -16.23 24.14
C ARG A 237 -8.16 -14.77 23.89
N SER A 238 -8.97 -13.90 24.47
CA SER A 238 -8.73 -12.47 24.61
C SER A 238 -7.48 -12.10 25.45
N GLN A 239 -6.55 -13.05 25.67
CA GLN A 239 -5.29 -12.84 26.37
C GLN A 239 -4.11 -13.67 25.84
N GLU A 240 -4.17 -14.27 24.64
CA GLU A 240 -2.94 -14.76 24.02
C GLU A 240 -2.28 -13.67 23.17
N PRO A 241 -1.09 -13.16 23.56
CA PRO A 241 -0.32 -12.23 22.76
C PRO A 241 0.26 -12.99 21.55
N GLY A 242 -0.52 -13.13 20.48
CA GLY A 242 -0.05 -13.96 19.37
C GLY A 242 -0.77 -13.89 18.03
N LEU A 243 -2.00 -13.36 17.93
CA LEU A 243 -2.76 -13.32 16.66
C LEU A 243 -3.40 -11.93 16.42
N ALA A 244 -2.62 -10.87 16.57
CA ALA A 244 -3.07 -9.54 16.21
C ALA A 244 -3.08 -9.40 14.68
N GLY A 245 -4.21 -9.03 14.08
CA GLY A 245 -4.27 -8.60 12.68
C GLY A 245 -3.44 -7.34 12.43
N ALA A 246 -3.49 -6.81 11.19
CA ALA A 246 -2.81 -5.56 10.89
C ALA A 246 -3.30 -4.41 11.78
N THR A 247 -2.41 -3.46 12.04
CA THR A 247 -2.67 -2.30 12.90
C THR A 247 -2.42 -1.01 12.16
N THR A 248 -3.26 -0.01 12.38
CA THR A 248 -3.08 1.36 11.93
C THR A 248 -3.68 2.33 12.94
N SER A 249 -3.33 3.62 12.85
CA SER A 249 -4.00 4.68 13.62
C SER A 249 -5.31 5.13 12.99
N ASP A 250 -5.57 4.76 11.72
CA ASP A 250 -6.75 5.19 10.99
C ASP A 250 -7.87 4.11 11.00
N PRO A 251 -9.05 4.40 11.59
CA PRO A 251 -10.12 3.41 11.71
C PRO A 251 -10.77 3.03 10.37
N GLN A 252 -10.78 3.92 9.37
CA GLN A 252 -11.29 3.61 8.04
C GLN A 252 -10.38 2.61 7.34
N LEU A 253 -9.07 2.86 7.36
CA LEU A 253 -8.10 1.95 6.78
C LEU A 253 -8.11 0.58 7.49
N GLN A 254 -8.26 0.57 8.82
CA GLN A 254 -8.41 -0.66 9.58
C GLN A 254 -9.67 -1.43 9.14
N ALA A 255 -10.80 -0.76 8.92
CA ALA A 255 -12.02 -1.36 8.42
C ALA A 255 -11.84 -1.95 7.01
N VAL A 256 -11.18 -1.23 6.09
CA VAL A 256 -10.84 -1.73 4.75
C VAL A 256 -10.03 -3.02 4.83
N TYR A 257 -8.95 -3.03 5.62
CA TYR A 257 -8.16 -4.23 5.85
C TYR A 257 -8.98 -5.37 6.44
N ASN A 258 -9.82 -5.07 7.42
CA ASN A 258 -10.65 -6.09 8.05
C ASN A 258 -11.61 -6.72 7.03
N ALA A 259 -12.20 -5.90 6.14
CA ALA A 259 -13.15 -6.37 5.14
C ALA A 259 -12.47 -7.26 4.11
N THR A 260 -11.34 -6.83 3.55
CA THR A 260 -10.59 -7.65 2.59
C THR A 260 -10.11 -8.94 3.24
N SER A 261 -9.64 -8.88 4.49
CA SER A 261 -9.17 -10.05 5.25
C SER A 261 -10.25 -11.09 5.57
N LEU A 262 -11.53 -10.72 5.56
CA LEU A 262 -12.65 -11.67 5.70
C LEU A 262 -12.97 -12.38 4.38
N LEU A 263 -12.66 -11.73 3.26
CA LEU A 263 -12.86 -12.28 1.92
C LEU A 263 -11.73 -13.24 1.50
N TYR A 264 -10.56 -13.13 2.14
CA TYR A 264 -9.49 -14.11 2.04
C TYR A 264 -9.70 -15.27 3.00
N HIS A 265 -9.36 -16.48 2.56
CA HIS A 265 -9.56 -17.71 3.34
C HIS A 265 -9.03 -17.56 4.77
N PRO A 266 -9.92 -17.62 5.79
CA PRO A 266 -9.49 -17.61 7.18
C PRO A 266 -8.59 -18.83 7.43
N GLY A 267 -7.34 -18.59 7.80
CA GLY A 267 -6.42 -19.64 8.27
C GLY A 267 -5.40 -20.16 7.26
N GLN A 268 -5.30 -19.60 6.05
CA GLN A 268 -4.17 -19.90 5.16
C GLN A 268 -3.21 -18.71 5.08
N PRO A 269 -1.95 -18.85 5.54
CA PRO A 269 -0.92 -17.85 5.30
C PRO A 269 -0.59 -17.78 3.80
N GLY A 270 -0.33 -16.57 3.31
CA GLY A 270 -0.02 -16.31 1.90
C GLY A 270 -1.24 -15.91 1.05
N GLY A 271 -0.94 -15.30 -0.10
CA GLY A 271 -1.95 -14.79 -1.03
C GLY A 271 -1.34 -13.97 -2.16
N ASN A 272 -2.19 -13.43 -3.02
CA ASN A 272 -1.78 -12.67 -4.21
C ASN A 272 -2.13 -11.18 -4.00
N PRO A 273 -1.15 -10.26 -3.99
CA PRO A 273 -1.40 -8.83 -3.87
C PRO A 273 -2.36 -8.25 -4.92
N ALA A 274 -2.36 -8.77 -6.16
CA ALA A 274 -3.29 -8.31 -7.19
C ALA A 274 -4.75 -8.55 -6.78
N TYR A 275 -5.05 -9.69 -6.14
CA TYR A 275 -6.40 -9.91 -5.62
C TYR A 275 -6.75 -8.89 -4.54
N ALA A 276 -5.82 -8.53 -3.64
CA ALA A 276 -6.05 -7.50 -2.62
C ALA A 276 -6.40 -6.16 -3.26
N MET A 277 -5.69 -5.81 -4.33
CA MET A 277 -5.92 -4.58 -5.07
C MET A 277 -7.25 -4.59 -5.85
N GLU A 278 -7.59 -5.69 -6.54
CA GLU A 278 -8.85 -5.85 -7.26
C GLU A 278 -10.07 -5.75 -6.34
N ARG A 279 -9.99 -6.30 -5.12
CA ARG A 279 -11.05 -6.18 -4.12
C ARG A 279 -11.33 -4.72 -3.72
N LEU A 280 -10.37 -3.82 -3.92
CA LEU A 280 -10.51 -2.39 -3.68
C LEU A 280 -10.81 -1.59 -4.96
N GLY A 281 -11.14 -2.27 -6.07
CA GLY A 281 -11.54 -1.63 -7.32
C GLY A 281 -10.40 -1.25 -8.26
N ALA A 282 -9.16 -1.63 -7.96
CA ALA A 282 -8.04 -1.37 -8.85
C ALA A 282 -8.07 -2.27 -10.10
N ASP A 283 -7.61 -1.75 -11.24
CA ASP A 283 -7.16 -2.58 -12.36
C ASP A 283 -5.81 -3.19 -11.98
N ALA A 284 -5.83 -4.39 -11.37
CA ALA A 284 -4.63 -5.04 -10.87
C ALA A 284 -4.12 -6.13 -11.81
N ARG A 285 -2.80 -6.33 -11.79
CA ARG A 285 -2.10 -7.28 -12.66
C ARG A 285 -1.01 -8.00 -11.89
N GLY A 286 -0.84 -9.29 -12.17
CA GLY A 286 0.30 -10.08 -11.72
C GLY A 286 1.31 -10.29 -12.85
N TYR A 287 2.59 -10.21 -12.51
CA TYR A 287 3.71 -10.36 -13.41
C TYR A 287 4.67 -11.42 -12.90
N ASN A 288 5.12 -12.29 -13.80
CA ASN A 288 6.28 -13.16 -13.54
C ASN A 288 7.59 -12.37 -13.59
N ASP A 289 7.62 -11.24 -14.30
CA ASP A 289 8.74 -10.31 -14.34
C ASP A 289 8.46 -9.11 -13.41
N PRO A 290 9.10 -9.01 -12.23
CA PRO A 290 8.92 -7.90 -11.29
C PRO A 290 9.25 -6.52 -11.89
N THR A 291 10.06 -6.43 -12.95
CA THR A 291 10.39 -5.14 -13.58
C THR A 291 9.19 -4.51 -14.31
N ALA A 292 8.22 -5.33 -14.74
CA ALA A 292 6.97 -4.84 -15.32
C ALA A 292 6.13 -4.09 -14.26
N ALA A 293 6.09 -4.58 -13.02
CA ALA A 293 5.42 -3.89 -11.91
C ALA A 293 6.07 -2.53 -11.60
N ILE A 294 7.41 -2.44 -11.69
CA ILE A 294 8.14 -1.17 -11.54
C ILE A 294 7.79 -0.19 -12.66
N THR A 295 7.68 -0.68 -13.89
CA THR A 295 7.27 0.13 -15.04
C THR A 295 5.87 0.72 -14.80
N ASP A 296 4.93 -0.08 -14.34
CA ASP A 296 3.58 0.40 -13.98
C ASP A 296 3.61 1.42 -12.83
N TYR A 297 4.45 1.17 -11.82
CA TYR A 297 4.66 2.11 -10.71
C TYR A 297 5.14 3.48 -11.19
N GLN A 298 6.14 3.50 -12.09
CA GLN A 298 6.66 4.73 -12.69
C GLN A 298 5.61 5.44 -13.56
N ASN A 299 4.65 4.70 -14.12
CA ASN A 299 3.48 5.22 -14.82
C ASN A 299 2.30 5.56 -13.89
N GLY A 300 2.55 5.82 -12.61
CA GLY A 300 1.54 6.25 -11.63
C GLY A 300 0.72 5.11 -11.02
N GLY A 301 1.04 3.85 -11.28
CA GLY A 301 0.45 2.71 -10.58
C GLY A 301 0.98 2.52 -9.16
N ALA A 302 0.26 1.72 -8.38
CA ALA A 302 0.77 1.06 -7.20
C ALA A 302 1.56 -0.19 -7.61
N ALA A 303 2.56 -0.60 -6.81
CA ALA A 303 3.27 -1.85 -7.05
C ALA A 303 3.68 -2.56 -5.77
N VAL A 304 3.68 -3.89 -5.83
CA VAL A 304 4.13 -4.81 -4.78
C VAL A 304 5.05 -5.86 -5.41
N LEU A 305 6.14 -6.20 -4.74
CA LEU A 305 7.06 -7.26 -5.17
C LEU A 305 7.00 -8.44 -4.20
N GLY A 306 6.89 -9.65 -4.75
CA GLY A 306 6.88 -10.90 -3.99
C GLY A 306 8.25 -11.57 -4.03
N THR A 307 8.84 -11.82 -2.86
CA THR A 307 10.08 -12.60 -2.78
C THR A 307 9.80 -14.09 -3.00
N MET A 308 10.84 -14.78 -3.45
CA MET A 308 10.84 -16.23 -3.56
C MET A 308 10.61 -16.93 -2.21
N SER A 309 10.03 -18.13 -2.23
CA SER A 309 9.87 -18.96 -1.03
C SER A 309 11.21 -19.43 -0.45
N ASP A 310 11.22 -19.84 0.82
CA ASP A 310 12.38 -20.46 1.48
C ASP A 310 13.00 -21.59 0.65
N ARG A 311 12.15 -22.47 0.11
CA ARG A 311 12.59 -23.60 -0.72
C ARG A 311 13.28 -23.13 -1.99
N GLN A 312 12.76 -22.08 -2.64
CA GLN A 312 13.38 -21.50 -3.83
C GLN A 312 14.72 -20.84 -3.48
N LEU A 313 14.77 -20.08 -2.38
CA LEU A 313 16.01 -19.46 -1.88
C LEU A 313 17.08 -20.49 -1.52
N GLN A 314 16.69 -21.62 -0.93
CA GLN A 314 17.61 -22.73 -0.63
C GLN A 314 18.15 -23.40 -1.90
N ALA A 315 17.41 -23.38 -3.01
CA ALA A 315 17.86 -23.93 -4.29
C ALA A 315 18.82 -22.99 -5.05
N MET A 316 18.95 -21.72 -4.64
CA MET A 316 19.85 -20.76 -5.26
C MET A 316 21.33 -21.02 -4.92
N ASP A 317 22.22 -20.44 -5.73
CA ASP A 317 23.64 -20.46 -5.44
C ASP A 317 23.96 -19.68 -4.14
N PRO A 318 25.03 -20.03 -3.41
CA PRO A 318 25.36 -19.40 -2.13
C PRO A 318 25.56 -17.88 -2.21
N ALA A 319 26.09 -17.35 -3.32
CA ALA A 319 26.35 -15.92 -3.45
C ALA A 319 25.04 -15.14 -3.64
N THR A 320 24.07 -15.69 -4.38
CA THR A 320 22.73 -15.11 -4.48
C THR A 320 21.98 -15.15 -3.16
N ARG A 321 22.07 -16.26 -2.41
CA ARG A 321 21.46 -16.34 -1.07
C ARG A 321 22.06 -15.30 -0.11
N GLN A 322 23.38 -15.18 -0.09
CA GLN A 322 24.06 -14.18 0.73
C GLN A 322 23.66 -12.74 0.33
N ALA A 323 23.50 -12.47 -0.97
CA ALA A 323 23.05 -11.17 -1.44
C ALA A 323 21.59 -10.87 -1.04
N PHE A 324 20.71 -11.86 -1.10
CA PHE A 324 19.31 -11.75 -0.64
C PHE A 324 19.24 -11.42 0.86
N GLU A 325 19.98 -12.16 1.69
CA GLU A 325 20.07 -11.91 3.13
C GLU A 325 20.72 -10.57 3.45
N GLY A 326 21.78 -10.21 2.72
CA GLY A 326 22.48 -8.94 2.86
C GLY A 326 21.61 -7.72 2.48
N ALA A 327 20.62 -7.91 1.61
CA ALA A 327 19.62 -6.90 1.29
C ALA A 327 18.53 -6.77 2.38
N GLY A 328 18.50 -7.64 3.39
CA GLY A 328 17.47 -7.65 4.43
C GLY A 328 16.12 -8.14 3.94
N LEU A 329 16.10 -8.98 2.88
CA LEU A 329 14.87 -9.54 2.34
C LEU A 329 14.43 -10.79 3.12
N VAL A 330 13.11 -10.96 3.22
CA VAL A 330 12.45 -12.08 3.88
C VAL A 330 11.87 -12.99 2.80
N PRO A 331 12.12 -14.30 2.82
CA PRO A 331 11.56 -15.23 1.86
C PRO A 331 10.04 -15.38 2.00
N GLY A 332 9.34 -15.55 0.87
CA GLY A 332 7.89 -15.71 0.81
C GLY A 332 7.11 -14.48 1.30
N HIS A 333 7.67 -13.29 1.16
CA HIS A 333 7.15 -12.03 1.70
C HIS A 333 6.82 -11.02 0.60
N ALA A 334 5.83 -10.16 0.86
CA ALA A 334 5.40 -9.13 -0.07
C ALA A 334 5.87 -7.76 0.42
N TYR A 335 6.50 -6.98 -0.47
CA TYR A 335 6.98 -5.64 -0.19
C TYR A 335 6.26 -4.61 -1.05
N GLN A 336 5.81 -3.51 -0.46
CA GLN A 336 5.34 -2.37 -1.23
C GLN A 336 6.53 -1.67 -1.89
N VAL A 337 6.38 -1.27 -3.15
CA VAL A 337 7.32 -0.33 -3.78
C VAL A 337 7.00 1.07 -3.27
N ALA A 338 7.86 1.59 -2.41
CA ALA A 338 7.69 2.92 -1.81
C ALA A 338 8.18 4.02 -2.76
N SER A 339 9.30 3.78 -3.46
CA SER A 339 9.85 4.71 -4.45
C SER A 339 10.78 3.99 -5.44
N VAL A 340 11.12 4.69 -6.52
CA VAL A 340 12.21 4.30 -7.43
C VAL A 340 13.17 5.49 -7.52
N LEU A 341 14.40 5.30 -7.06
CA LEU A 341 15.40 6.36 -6.94
C LEU A 341 16.60 6.09 -7.84
N ARG A 342 17.16 7.15 -8.41
CA ARG A 342 18.42 7.09 -9.15
C ARG A 342 19.58 7.15 -8.16
N HIS A 343 20.42 6.11 -8.14
CA HIS A 343 21.62 6.07 -7.30
C HIS A 343 22.81 6.77 -8.02
N PRO A 344 23.83 7.27 -7.29
CA PRO A 344 24.98 7.97 -7.89
C PRO A 344 25.80 7.15 -8.89
N ASP A 345 25.70 5.82 -8.83
CA ASP A 345 26.31 4.92 -9.82
C ASP A 345 25.59 4.93 -11.18
N GLY A 346 24.51 5.71 -11.32
CA GLY A 346 23.73 5.80 -12.54
C GLY A 346 22.85 4.56 -12.77
N ARG A 347 22.35 3.91 -11.72
CA ARG A 347 21.31 2.88 -11.83
C ARG A 347 20.08 3.27 -11.03
N ASP A 348 18.94 2.71 -11.42
CA ASP A 348 17.68 2.89 -10.69
C ASP A 348 17.55 1.80 -9.64
N TYR A 349 17.08 2.18 -8.46
CA TYR A 349 16.89 1.32 -7.32
C TYR A 349 15.44 1.38 -6.86
N ALA A 350 14.82 0.22 -6.68
CA ALA A 350 13.54 0.09 -6.00
C ALA A 350 13.76 0.24 -4.49
N VAL A 351 13.08 1.21 -3.90
CA VAL A 351 13.00 1.40 -2.45
C VAL A 351 11.72 0.72 -1.98
N LEU A 352 11.85 -0.18 -1.02
CA LEU A 352 10.77 -1.09 -0.62
C LEU A 352 10.34 -0.82 0.82
N SER A 353 9.03 -0.82 1.08
CA SER A 353 8.47 -0.81 2.43
C SER A 353 8.12 -2.23 2.87
N ASN A 354 8.54 -2.60 4.08
CA ASN A 354 8.21 -3.87 4.71
C ASN A 354 6.85 -3.70 5.41
N PRO A 355 5.82 -4.51 5.09
CA PRO A 355 4.51 -4.37 5.73
C PRO A 355 4.55 -4.57 7.25
N TRP A 356 5.63 -5.08 7.86
CA TRP A 356 5.79 -5.08 9.32
C TRP A 356 6.04 -3.69 9.94
N GLY A 357 6.35 -2.68 9.13
CA GLY A 357 6.62 -1.32 9.60
C GLY A 357 7.98 -1.07 10.21
N ARG A 358 8.87 -2.05 10.06
CA ARG A 358 10.24 -2.01 10.55
C ARG A 358 11.07 -2.94 9.69
N GLU A 359 12.39 -2.85 9.86
CA GLU A 359 13.33 -3.75 9.16
C GLU A 359 13.09 -3.67 7.65
N HIS A 360 13.01 -2.45 7.13
CA HIS A 360 12.92 -2.21 5.70
C HIS A 360 14.20 -2.72 5.02
N PRO A 361 14.08 -3.42 3.88
CA PRO A 361 15.25 -3.93 3.18
C PRO A 361 16.05 -2.78 2.58
N GLN A 362 17.31 -3.06 2.26
CA GLN A 362 18.13 -2.13 1.49
C GLN A 362 17.51 -1.90 0.10
N PRO A 363 17.67 -0.70 -0.48
CA PRO A 363 17.26 -0.47 -1.86
C PRO A 363 17.88 -1.49 -2.82
N VAL A 364 17.08 -2.01 -3.75
CA VAL A 364 17.49 -3.06 -4.68
C VAL A 364 17.62 -2.49 -6.09
N PRO A 365 18.74 -2.70 -6.82
CA PRO A 365 18.84 -2.28 -8.21
C PRO A 365 17.69 -2.87 -9.03
N VAL A 366 17.02 -2.06 -9.86
CA VAL A 366 15.91 -2.53 -10.71
C VAL A 366 16.38 -3.65 -11.65
N SER A 367 17.63 -3.59 -12.11
CA SER A 367 18.27 -4.65 -12.92
C SER A 367 18.36 -6.01 -12.21
N ASP A 368 18.33 -6.01 -10.89
CA ASP A 368 18.57 -7.19 -10.06
C ASP A 368 17.27 -7.76 -9.49
N LEU A 369 16.10 -7.17 -9.79
CA LEU A 369 14.83 -7.60 -9.19
C LEU A 369 14.49 -9.07 -9.52
N ASN A 370 14.71 -9.49 -10.77
CA ASN A 370 14.52 -10.88 -11.19
C ASN A 370 15.40 -11.89 -10.42
N ARG A 371 16.44 -11.41 -9.72
CA ARG A 371 17.29 -12.25 -8.87
C ARG A 371 16.64 -12.55 -7.52
N TYR A 372 15.86 -11.62 -6.98
CA TYR A 372 15.34 -11.70 -5.60
C TYR A 372 13.82 -11.88 -5.51
N PHE A 373 13.10 -11.46 -6.55
CA PHE A 373 11.66 -11.47 -6.63
C PHE A 373 11.22 -12.39 -7.76
N ASN A 374 10.28 -13.28 -7.46
CA ASN A 374 9.71 -14.21 -8.43
C ASN A 374 8.40 -13.68 -9.04
N SER A 375 7.92 -12.55 -8.54
CA SER A 375 6.66 -11.95 -8.94
C SER A 375 6.64 -10.46 -8.65
N GLY A 376 5.94 -9.72 -9.51
CA GLY A 376 5.54 -8.34 -9.27
C GLY A 376 4.04 -8.19 -9.47
N PHE A 377 3.44 -7.23 -8.79
CA PHE A 377 2.02 -6.93 -8.89
C PHE A 377 1.85 -5.43 -9.03
N SER A 378 0.92 -4.98 -9.85
CA SER A 378 0.55 -3.58 -9.95
C SER A 378 -0.95 -3.40 -9.79
N GLY A 379 -1.36 -2.17 -9.47
CA GLY A 379 -2.76 -1.78 -9.41
C GLY A 379 -2.93 -0.29 -9.68
N ARG A 380 -3.97 0.09 -10.41
CA ARG A 380 -4.36 1.49 -10.61
C ARG A 380 -5.82 1.68 -10.22
N THR A 381 -6.09 2.65 -9.33
CA THR A 381 -7.46 3.06 -9.01
C THR A 381 -8.08 3.78 -10.22
N ARG A 382 -9.40 3.67 -10.38
CA ARG A 382 -10.12 4.11 -11.58
C ARG A 382 -10.63 5.53 -11.49
#